data_AF-A0A2D4KTZ0-F1
#
_entry.id   AF-A0A2D4KTZ0-F1
#
_cell.length_a   1.000
_cell.length_b   1.000
_cell.length_c   1.000
_cell.angle_alpha   90.00
_cell.angle_beta   90.00
_cell.angle_gamma   90.00
#
_symmetry.space_group_name_H-M   'P 1'
#
loop_
_entity.id
_entity.type
_entity.pdbx_description
1 polymer ?
#
loop_
_entity_poly.entity_id
_entity_poly.type
_entity_poly.pdbx_seq_one_letter_code
_entity_poly.pdbx_strand_id
1 'polypeptide(L)'
;GVNDVRKGACANHVSSVVNFLKGAHVTINARADEDVEPETIMEKVAKASGANYNFYKEGSKFQDAGPQAPVGSVYQKTNAMSEIKRVGKDNFWAKAEKDEENRRLEEKRKAEEARQHLEKESRDRELKEASLRERKYKERAQEIDAQK
;
A
#
# COMPACT_ATOMS: atom_id res chain seq x y z
N GLY A 1 -17.29 -1.56 -30.01
CA GLY A 1 -15.99 -1.77 -29.33
C GLY A 1 -16.07 -1.30 -27.88
N VAL A 2 -15.33 -1.95 -26.98
CA VAL A 2 -15.28 -1.59 -25.54
C VAL A 2 -14.43 -0.32 -25.33
N ASN A 3 -14.74 0.50 -24.33
CA ASN A 3 -13.96 1.69 -23.97
C ASN A 3 -12.58 1.32 -23.38
N ASP A 4 -11.58 2.15 -23.62
CA ASP A 4 -10.19 1.81 -23.26
C ASP A 4 -9.95 1.69 -21.75
N VAL A 5 -10.71 2.45 -20.95
CA VAL A 5 -10.69 2.35 -19.49
C VAL A 5 -11.12 0.97 -19.01
N ARG A 6 -12.18 0.37 -19.59
CA ARG A 6 -12.60 -0.99 -19.20
C ARG A 6 -11.65 -2.06 -19.74
N LYS A 7 -11.05 -1.87 -20.93
CA LYS A 7 -10.03 -2.80 -21.44
C LYS A 7 -8.85 -2.92 -20.47
N GLY A 8 -8.38 -1.79 -19.92
CA GLY A 8 -7.33 -1.76 -18.90
C GLY A 8 -7.75 -2.41 -17.58
N ALA A 9 -8.95 -2.11 -17.09
CA ALA A 9 -9.46 -2.70 -15.86
C ALA A 9 -9.60 -4.24 -15.95
N CYS A 10 -10.10 -4.76 -17.08
CA CYS A 10 -10.27 -6.19 -17.29
C CYS A 10 -8.95 -6.96 -17.45
N ALA A 11 -7.86 -6.31 -17.86
CA ALA A 11 -6.55 -6.94 -17.96
C ALA A 11 -6.06 -7.49 -16.62
N ASN A 12 -6.43 -6.83 -15.51
CA ASN A 12 -6.09 -7.28 -14.16
C ASN A 12 -6.78 -8.60 -13.78
N HIS A 13 -7.94 -8.89 -14.37
CA HIS A 13 -8.70 -10.12 -14.09
C HIS A 13 -8.18 -11.34 -14.86
N VAL A 14 -7.42 -11.13 -15.95
CA VAL A 14 -6.91 -12.21 -16.81
C VAL A 14 -6.04 -13.18 -16.00
N SER A 15 -5.22 -12.67 -15.07
CA SER A 15 -4.40 -13.47 -14.15
C SER A 15 -5.23 -14.47 -13.34
N SER A 16 -6.32 -14.01 -12.73
CA SER A 16 -7.20 -14.85 -11.92
C SER A 16 -7.89 -15.93 -12.76
N VAL A 17 -8.30 -15.60 -13.99
CA VAL A 17 -8.96 -16.54 -14.91
C VAL A 17 -7.97 -17.61 -15.40
N VAL A 18 -6.73 -17.23 -15.73
CA VAL A 18 -5.68 -18.18 -16.13
C VAL A 18 -5.36 -19.15 -14.99
N ASN A 19 -5.30 -18.66 -13.75
CA ASN A 19 -5.05 -19.52 -12.58
C ASN A 19 -6.23 -20.45 -12.26
N PHE A 20 -7.45 -20.05 -12.60
CA PHE A 20 -8.65 -20.87 -12.46
C PHE A 20 -8.71 -21.96 -13.55
N LEU A 21 -8.49 -21.59 -14.81
CA LEU A 21 -8.50 -22.49 -15.97
C LEU A 21 -7.15 -23.19 -16.18
N LYS A 22 -6.77 -24.03 -15.21
CA LYS A 22 -5.54 -24.82 -15.30
C LYS A 22 -5.64 -25.85 -16.43
N GLY A 23 -4.53 -26.07 -17.15
CA GLY A 23 -4.43 -27.06 -18.23
C GLY A 23 -4.56 -26.50 -19.65
N ALA A 24 -4.73 -25.18 -19.81
CA ALA A 24 -4.61 -24.54 -21.12
C ALA A 24 -3.16 -24.58 -21.62
N HIS A 25 -2.95 -25.09 -22.83
CA HIS A 25 -1.62 -25.17 -23.46
C HIS A 25 -1.26 -23.88 -24.20
N VAL A 26 -2.26 -23.19 -24.73
CA VAL A 26 -2.10 -21.96 -25.53
C VAL A 26 -3.19 -20.97 -25.12
N THR A 27 -2.81 -19.73 -24.88
CA THR A 27 -3.73 -18.62 -24.60
C THR A 27 -3.77 -17.70 -25.81
N ILE A 28 -4.95 -17.53 -26.42
CA ILE A 28 -5.15 -16.70 -27.61
C ILE A 28 -5.96 -15.46 -27.24
N ASN A 29 -5.38 -14.27 -27.45
CA ASN A 29 -6.09 -13.00 -27.28
C ASN A 29 -6.82 -12.65 -28.58
N ALA A 30 -8.15 -12.76 -28.59
CA ALA A 30 -8.99 -12.38 -29.71
C ALA A 30 -9.66 -11.01 -29.48
N ARG A 31 -9.75 -10.17 -30.52
CA ARG A 31 -10.42 -8.85 -30.46
C ARG A 31 -11.54 -8.69 -31.49
N ALA A 32 -11.49 -9.44 -32.57
CA ALA A 32 -12.50 -9.50 -33.62
C ALA A 32 -12.91 -10.95 -33.89
N ASP A 33 -14.02 -11.15 -34.61
CA ASP A 33 -14.51 -12.49 -34.94
C ASP A 33 -13.53 -13.26 -35.84
N GLU A 34 -12.73 -12.55 -36.64
CA GLU A 34 -11.65 -13.11 -37.45
C GLU A 34 -10.57 -13.81 -36.59
N ASP A 35 -10.35 -13.38 -35.35
CA ASP A 35 -9.34 -13.98 -34.45
C ASP A 35 -9.76 -15.33 -33.88
N VAL A 36 -11.06 -15.67 -33.95
CA VAL A 36 -11.64 -16.91 -33.44
C VAL A 36 -11.99 -17.91 -34.53
N GLU A 37 -11.58 -17.62 -35.78
CA GLU A 37 -11.73 -18.56 -36.88
C GLU A 37 -10.90 -19.83 -36.64
N PRO A 38 -11.43 -21.02 -37.00
CA PRO A 38 -10.76 -22.30 -36.74
C PRO A 38 -9.35 -22.38 -37.32
N GLU A 39 -9.15 -21.82 -38.51
CA GLU A 39 -7.85 -21.81 -39.19
C GLU A 39 -6.79 -21.04 -38.39
N THR A 40 -7.16 -19.85 -37.91
CA THR A 40 -6.28 -18.98 -37.11
C THR A 40 -5.93 -19.59 -35.75
N ILE A 41 -6.89 -20.29 -35.13
CA ILE A 41 -6.65 -21.01 -33.87
C ILE A 41 -5.66 -22.16 -34.09
N MET A 42 -5.88 -22.97 -35.13
CA MET A 42 -5.01 -24.11 -35.45
C MET A 42 -3.59 -23.66 -35.79
N GLU A 43 -3.43 -22.57 -36.54
CA GLU A 43 -2.12 -21.98 -36.83
C GLU A 43 -1.41 -21.51 -35.55
N LYS A 44 -2.11 -20.80 -34.66
CA LYS A 44 -1.55 -20.33 -33.39
C LYS A 44 -1.14 -21.49 -32.48
N VAL A 45 -1.92 -22.57 -32.44
CA VAL A 45 -1.59 -23.79 -31.69
C VAL A 45 -0.37 -24.50 -32.29
N ALA A 46 -0.31 -24.66 -33.61
CA ALA A 46 0.85 -25.25 -34.29
C ALA A 46 2.14 -24.46 -34.04
N LYS A 47 2.07 -23.12 -34.10
CA LYS A 47 3.21 -22.23 -33.80
C LYS A 47 3.66 -22.31 -32.34
N ALA A 48 2.73 -22.47 -31.40
CA ALA A 48 3.03 -22.58 -29.98
C ALA A 48 3.66 -23.93 -29.60
N SER A 49 3.48 -24.97 -30.43
CA SER A 49 3.97 -26.34 -30.21
C SER A 49 5.50 -26.50 -30.33
N GLY A 50 6.29 -25.42 -30.24
CA GLY A 50 7.75 -25.47 -30.05
C GLY A 50 8.59 -25.77 -31.29
N ALA A 51 7.99 -25.90 -32.48
CA ALA A 51 8.69 -26.27 -33.71
C ALA A 51 9.05 -25.11 -34.65
N ASN A 52 8.96 -23.85 -34.20
CA ASN A 52 9.29 -22.68 -35.02
C ASN A 52 10.77 -22.30 -34.94
N TYR A 53 11.63 -23.12 -35.52
CA TYR A 53 13.00 -22.71 -35.82
C TYR A 53 13.02 -21.97 -37.16
N ASN A 54 12.98 -20.64 -37.10
CA ASN A 54 13.39 -19.83 -38.24
C ASN A 54 14.91 -19.90 -38.34
N PHE A 55 15.41 -20.87 -39.10
CA PHE A 55 16.79 -20.83 -39.59
C PHE A 55 16.89 -19.66 -40.56
N TYR A 56 17.27 -18.49 -40.03
CA TYR A 56 17.64 -17.35 -40.83
C TYR A 56 18.90 -17.74 -41.62
N LYS A 57 18.70 -18.25 -42.84
CA LYS A 57 19.76 -18.41 -43.82
C LYS A 57 20.09 -17.03 -44.37
N GLU A 58 20.80 -16.24 -43.59
CA GLU A 58 21.47 -15.08 -44.15
C GLU A 58 22.48 -15.60 -45.17
N GLY A 59 22.27 -15.24 -46.43
CA GLY A 59 23.24 -15.50 -47.48
C GLY A 59 24.58 -14.92 -47.05
N SER A 60 25.63 -15.74 -47.13
CA SER A 60 27.03 -15.42 -46.84
C SER A 60 27.45 -14.01 -47.29
N LYS A 61 27.22 -13.02 -46.42
CA LYS A 61 27.77 -11.66 -46.49
C LYS A 61 28.38 -11.31 -45.14
N PHE A 62 29.23 -12.19 -44.65
CA PHE A 62 30.21 -11.85 -43.63
C PHE A 62 31.59 -12.15 -44.20
N GLN A 63 31.95 -11.40 -45.24
CA GLN A 63 33.34 -11.10 -45.48
C GLN A 63 33.57 -9.72 -44.88
N ASP A 64 34.61 -9.63 -44.06
CA ASP A 64 35.14 -8.44 -43.41
C ASP A 64 34.53 -8.04 -42.06
N ALA A 65 34.80 -8.85 -41.04
CA ALA A 65 35.19 -8.28 -39.75
C ALA A 65 36.55 -8.85 -39.40
N GLY A 66 37.52 -7.97 -39.15
CA GLY A 66 38.83 -8.32 -38.60
C GLY A 66 38.71 -9.11 -37.29
N PRO A 67 39.83 -9.56 -36.70
CA PRO A 67 39.82 -10.47 -35.56
C PRO A 67 38.93 -9.91 -34.43
N GLN A 68 37.79 -10.57 -34.18
CA GLN A 68 36.89 -10.23 -33.08
C GLN A 68 37.68 -10.35 -31.78
N ALA A 69 37.89 -9.22 -31.10
CA ALA A 69 38.49 -9.18 -29.79
C ALA A 69 37.67 -10.03 -28.80
N PRO A 70 38.29 -10.61 -27.76
CA PRO A 70 37.58 -11.43 -26.79
C PRO A 70 36.42 -10.65 -26.18
N VAL A 71 35.19 -11.10 -26.40
CA VAL A 71 34.01 -10.53 -25.75
C VAL A 71 34.05 -10.88 -24.27
N GLY A 72 34.39 -9.89 -23.44
CA GLY A 72 34.33 -10.02 -21.99
C GLY A 72 32.88 -10.21 -21.53
N SER A 73 32.66 -11.06 -20.54
CA SER A 73 31.35 -11.18 -19.91
C SER A 73 30.91 -9.85 -19.31
N VAL A 74 29.73 -9.35 -19.68
CA VAL A 74 29.07 -8.17 -19.08
C VAL A 74 28.54 -8.47 -17.66
N TYR A 75 28.99 -9.57 -17.04
CA TYR A 75 28.54 -9.96 -15.72
C TYR A 75 29.18 -9.06 -14.67
N GLN A 76 28.37 -8.19 -14.07
CA GLN A 76 28.70 -7.54 -12.81
C GLN A 76 28.09 -8.34 -11.67
N LYS A 77 28.93 -8.85 -10.77
CA LYS A 77 28.47 -9.52 -9.55
C LYS A 77 27.67 -8.52 -8.71
N THR A 78 26.38 -8.79 -8.55
CA THR A 78 25.50 -7.98 -7.71
C THR A 78 26.04 -7.93 -6.28
N ASN A 79 26.40 -6.73 -5.82
CA ASN A 79 26.86 -6.50 -4.46
C ASN A 79 25.64 -6.23 -3.56
N ALA A 80 25.29 -7.19 -2.71
CA ALA A 80 24.12 -7.12 -1.82
C ALA A 80 24.10 -5.84 -0.97
N MET A 81 25.26 -5.35 -0.52
CA MET A 81 25.34 -4.11 0.27
C MET A 81 24.93 -2.87 -0.53
N SER A 82 25.17 -2.88 -1.85
CA SER A 82 24.82 -1.76 -2.73
C SER A 82 23.34 -1.73 -3.11
N GLU A 83 22.68 -2.90 -3.16
CA GLU A 83 21.23 -2.99 -3.38
C GLU A 83 20.42 -2.71 -2.11
N ILE A 84 20.89 -3.19 -0.95
CA ILE A 84 20.22 -2.92 0.33
C ILE A 84 20.19 -1.42 0.62
N LYS A 85 21.23 -0.66 0.25
CA LYS A 85 21.23 0.81 0.34
C LYS A 85 20.33 1.52 -0.68
N ARG A 86 20.00 0.90 -1.81
CA ARG A 86 19.09 1.48 -2.81
C ARG A 86 17.63 1.45 -2.36
N VAL A 87 17.27 0.46 -1.54
CA VAL A 87 15.94 0.40 -0.94
C VAL A 87 15.96 1.30 0.30
N GLY A 88 15.30 2.46 0.23
CA GLY A 88 15.17 3.43 1.34
C GLY A 88 14.35 2.88 2.51
N LYS A 89 14.77 1.76 3.08
CA LYS A 89 14.13 1.03 4.17
C LYS A 89 14.14 1.85 5.46
N ASP A 90 15.19 2.65 5.66
CA ASP A 90 15.34 3.52 6.83
C ASP A 90 14.28 4.64 6.84
N ASN A 91 13.90 5.15 5.66
CA ASN A 91 12.83 6.15 5.55
C ASN A 91 11.45 5.57 5.90
N PHE A 92 11.20 4.29 5.62
CA PHE A 92 9.93 3.65 5.93
C PHE A 92 9.75 3.47 7.44
N TRP A 93 10.75 2.93 8.13
CA TRP A 93 10.70 2.74 9.58
C TRP A 93 10.69 4.07 10.34
N ALA A 94 11.49 5.05 9.90
CA ALA A 94 11.48 6.39 10.51
C ALA A 94 10.13 7.10 10.36
N LYS A 95 9.43 6.89 9.23
CA LYS A 95 8.08 7.43 9.00
C LYS A 95 7.06 6.75 9.91
N ALA A 96 7.10 5.42 10.00
CA ALA A 96 6.19 4.66 10.85
C ALA A 96 6.37 4.96 12.34
N GLU A 97 7.61 5.08 12.82
CA GLU A 97 7.91 5.40 14.21
C GLU A 97 7.44 6.80 14.59
N LYS A 98 7.65 7.79 13.71
CA LYS A 98 7.18 9.17 13.92
C LYS A 98 5.66 9.28 13.92
N ASP A 99 4.98 8.56 13.05
CA ASP A 99 3.51 8.56 13.01
C ASP A 99 2.93 7.88 14.28
N GLU A 100 3.57 6.83 14.81
CA GLU A 100 3.19 6.18 16.08
C GLU A 100 3.43 7.06 17.31
N GLU A 101 4.57 7.77 17.36
CA GLU A 101 4.88 8.71 18.44
C GLU A 101 3.84 9.84 18.52
N ASN A 102 3.48 10.41 17.37
CA ASN A 102 2.46 11.46 17.30
C ASN A 102 1.10 10.98 17.82
N ARG A 103 0.68 9.75 17.48
CA ARG A 103 -0.56 9.17 17.98
C ARG A 103 -0.56 9.09 19.51
N ARG A 104 0.55 8.63 20.10
CA ARG A 104 0.68 8.50 21.56
C ARG A 104 0.69 9.85 22.28
N LEU A 105 1.31 10.88 21.68
CA LEU A 105 1.28 12.23 22.22
C LEU A 105 -0.13 12.84 22.17
N GLU A 106 -0.87 12.64 21.08
CA GLU A 106 -2.26 13.11 20.98
C GLU A 106 -3.19 12.42 21.98
N GLU A 107 -3.06 11.11 22.16
CA GLU A 107 -3.83 10.36 23.15
C GLU A 107 -3.52 10.83 24.56
N LYS A 108 -2.25 11.02 24.91
CA LYS A 108 -1.84 11.58 26.21
C LYS A 108 -2.39 12.98 26.43
N ARG A 109 -2.31 13.85 25.43
CA ARG A 109 -2.83 15.22 25.50
C ARG A 109 -4.34 15.22 25.76
N LYS A 110 -5.11 14.43 25.00
CA LYS A 110 -6.56 14.31 25.19
C LYS A 110 -6.92 13.75 26.58
N ALA A 111 -6.18 12.75 27.05
CA ALA A 111 -6.40 12.17 28.37
C ALA A 111 -6.12 13.19 29.50
N GLU A 112 -5.08 14.01 29.35
CA GLU A 112 -4.74 15.06 30.30
C GLU A 112 -5.77 16.19 30.29
N GLU A 113 -6.21 16.64 29.11
CA GLU A 113 -7.30 17.62 28.96
C GLU A 113 -8.60 17.12 29.62
N ALA A 114 -8.97 15.84 29.41
CA ALA A 114 -10.13 15.23 30.04
C ALA A 114 -10.01 15.16 31.57
N ARG A 115 -8.83 14.81 32.09
CA ARG A 115 -8.56 14.82 33.54
C ARG A 115 -8.66 16.23 34.12
N GLN A 116 -8.08 17.23 33.47
CA GLN A 116 -8.17 18.63 33.92
C GLN A 116 -9.61 19.14 33.89
N HIS A 117 -10.40 18.77 32.88
CA HIS A 117 -11.82 19.13 32.82
C HIS A 117 -12.60 18.53 34.00
N LEU A 118 -12.41 17.24 34.28
CA LEU A 118 -13.04 16.56 35.42
C LEU A 118 -12.60 17.13 36.77
N GLU A 119 -11.32 17.50 36.92
CA GLU A 119 -10.80 18.13 38.14
C GLU A 119 -11.43 19.51 38.37
N LYS A 120 -11.54 20.33 37.31
CA LYS A 120 -12.21 21.65 37.39
C LYS A 120 -13.68 21.50 37.76
N GLU A 121 -14.40 20.58 37.11
CA GLU A 121 -15.81 20.35 37.42
C GLU A 121 -16.02 19.89 38.87
N SER A 122 -15.12 19.01 39.37
CA SER A 122 -15.16 18.54 40.77
C SER A 122 -14.86 19.68 41.74
N ARG A 123 -13.83 20.49 41.46
CA ARG A 123 -13.47 21.66 42.29
C ARG A 123 -14.58 22.69 42.34
N ASP A 124 -15.22 22.99 41.21
CA ASP A 124 -16.33 23.94 41.14
C ASP A 124 -17.54 23.46 41.93
N ARG A 125 -17.81 22.14 41.91
CA ARG A 125 -18.88 21.52 42.70
C ARG A 125 -18.60 21.63 44.20
N GLU A 126 -17.37 21.33 44.62
CA GLU A 126 -16.95 21.44 46.02
C GLU A 126 -16.99 22.88 46.53
N LEU A 127 -16.54 23.86 45.72
CA LEU A 127 -16.62 25.29 46.04
C LEU A 127 -18.06 25.76 46.22
N LYS A 128 -18.97 25.35 45.33
CA LYS A 128 -20.41 25.65 45.45
C LYS A 128 -20.97 25.06 46.72
N GLU A 129 -20.70 23.79 47.02
CA GLU A 129 -21.16 23.14 48.24
C GLU A 129 -20.58 23.78 49.52
N ALA A 130 -19.30 24.14 49.52
CA ALA A 130 -18.65 24.84 50.63
C ALA A 130 -19.28 26.22 50.88
N SER A 131 -19.54 27.00 49.82
CA SER A 131 -20.19 28.31 49.94
C SER A 131 -21.62 28.21 50.51
N LEU A 132 -22.39 27.19 50.10
CA LEU A 132 -23.73 26.93 50.63
C LEU A 132 -23.67 26.50 52.11
N ARG A 133 -22.69 25.68 52.48
CA ARG A 133 -22.46 25.29 53.89
C ARG A 133 -22.11 26.49 54.74
N GLU A 134 -21.22 27.36 54.28
CA GLU A 134 -20.83 28.57 55.01
C GLU A 134 -22.00 29.53 55.18
N ARG A 135 -22.82 29.71 54.14
CA ARG A 135 -24.04 30.53 54.21
C ARG A 135 -25.03 29.99 55.24
N LYS A 136 -25.32 28.69 55.22
CA LYS A 136 -26.17 28.04 56.24
C LYS A 136 -25.60 28.18 57.64
N TYR A 137 -24.27 28.05 57.81
CA TYR A 137 -23.62 28.25 59.11
C TYR A 137 -23.76 29.69 59.61
N LYS A 138 -23.60 30.69 58.74
CA LYS A 138 -23.79 32.11 59.08
C LYS A 138 -25.24 32.43 59.46
N GLU A 139 -26.20 31.95 58.66
CA GLU A 139 -27.63 32.12 58.94
C GLU A 139 -28.01 31.49 60.30
N ARG A 140 -27.58 30.25 60.57
CA ARG A 140 -27.81 29.59 61.87
C ARG A 140 -27.16 30.33 63.04
N ALA A 141 -25.95 30.86 62.85
CA ALA A 141 -25.26 31.63 63.89
C ALA A 141 -26.01 32.93 64.23
N GLN A 142 -26.56 33.62 63.22
CA GLN A 142 -27.38 34.81 63.40
C GLN A 142 -28.69 34.49 64.14
N GLU A 143 -29.36 33.39 63.81
CA GLU A 143 -30.57 32.94 64.53
C GLU A 143 -30.29 32.65 66.01
N ILE A 144 -29.16 32.02 66.33
CA ILE A 144 -28.76 31.71 67.71
C ILE A 144 -28.47 33.01 68.49
N ASP A 145 -27.82 33.98 67.87
CA ASP A 145 -27.52 35.28 68.50
C ASP A 145 -28.80 36.11 68.75
N ALA A 146 -29.75 36.07 67.81
CA ALA A 146 -31.04 36.75 67.94
C ALA A 146 -31.97 36.13 69.02
N GLN A 147 -31.69 34.90 69.48
CA GLN A 147 -32.43 34.22 70.54
C GLN A 147 -31.82 34.41 71.95
N LYS A 148 -30.69 35.12 72.07
CA LYS A 148 -30.09 35.54 73.35
C LYS A 148 -30.59 36.91 73.78
#